data_AF-A0A8T1VU27-F1
#
_entry.id   AF-A0A8T1VU27-F1
#
_cell.length_a   1.000
_cell.length_b   1.000
_cell.length_c   1.000
_cell.angle_alpha   90.00
_cell.angle_beta   90.00
_cell.angle_gamma   90.00
#
_symmetry.space_group_name_H-M   'P 1'
#
loop_
_entity.id
_entity.type
_entity.pdbx_description
1 polymer ?
#
loop_
_entity_poly.entity_id
_entity_poly.type
_entity_poly.pdbx_seq_one_letter_code
_entity_poly.pdbx_strand_id
1 'polypeptide(L)'
;MRFLDVARCGIRTIRSSHAQVYLNNASSLFDECYGLASTQHCKNKNIAECGSKGVVLLNEVHQDKADVAFRKYIDAFLDLMLMKEGDKDILFLGFDEGIQRKLQL
;
A
#
# COMPACT_ATOMS: atom_id res chain seq x y z
N MET A 1 2.58 4.62 -3.53
CA MET A 1 3.41 5.26 -4.58
C MET A 1 3.52 4.34 -5.79
N ARG A 2 3.49 4.92 -6.99
CA ARG A 2 3.40 4.20 -8.28
C ARG A 2 4.25 4.90 -9.33
N PHE A 3 4.96 4.13 -10.18
CA PHE A 3 5.93 4.66 -11.15
C PHE A 3 5.42 4.71 -12.60
N LEU A 4 4.38 3.94 -12.98
CA LEU A 4 3.72 3.99 -14.29
C LEU A 4 2.20 3.79 -14.14
N ASP A 5 1.45 4.07 -15.20
CA ASP A 5 -0.02 3.94 -15.23
C ASP A 5 -0.49 2.48 -15.08
N VAL A 6 0.29 1.51 -15.57
CA VAL A 6 0.08 0.09 -15.32
C VAL A 6 1.04 -0.39 -14.23
N ALA A 7 0.49 -0.79 -13.08
CA ALA A 7 1.31 -1.20 -11.95
C ALA A 7 0.69 -2.34 -11.14
N ARG A 8 1.55 -3.09 -10.44
CA ARG A 8 1.15 -4.08 -9.44
C ARG A 8 1.51 -3.58 -8.05
N CYS A 9 0.55 -3.55 -7.15
CA CYS A 9 0.67 -2.97 -5.82
C CYS A 9 0.62 -4.03 -4.74
N GLY A 10 1.69 -4.17 -3.96
CA GLY A 10 1.62 -4.83 -2.66
C GLY A 10 1.20 -3.81 -1.60
N ILE A 11 0.16 -4.09 -0.82
CA ILE A 11 -0.24 -3.23 0.30
C ILE A 11 0.22 -3.84 1.62
N ARG A 12 0.94 -3.06 2.42
CA ARG A 12 1.45 -3.43 3.75
C ARG A 12 0.78 -2.61 4.84
N THR A 13 0.47 -3.25 5.96
CA THR A 13 -0.03 -2.54 7.16
C THR A 13 1.06 -2.53 8.23
N ILE A 14 1.41 -1.35 8.74
CA ILE A 14 2.40 -1.18 9.80
C ILE A 14 1.68 -0.96 11.13
N ARG A 15 2.06 -1.78 12.11
CA ARG A 15 1.62 -1.68 13.50
C ARG A 15 2.73 -1.07 14.35
N SER A 16 2.33 -0.26 15.31
CA SER A 16 3.21 0.39 16.27
C SER A 16 2.82 -0.06 17.67
N SER A 17 3.80 -0.48 18.47
CA SER A 17 3.55 -0.95 19.84
C SER A 17 3.27 0.21 20.81
N HIS A 18 3.93 1.36 20.62
CA HIS A 18 3.83 2.55 21.49
C HIS A 18 4.04 3.84 20.69
N ALA A 19 3.69 5.00 21.28
CA ALA A 19 3.79 6.34 20.69
C ALA A 19 5.12 6.62 19.97
N GLN A 20 6.25 6.32 20.62
CA GLN A 20 7.58 6.57 20.05
C GLN A 20 7.80 5.77 18.76
N VAL A 21 7.34 4.52 18.72
CA VAL A 21 7.44 3.65 17.53
C VAL A 21 6.51 4.17 16.44
N TYR A 22 5.33 4.68 16.80
CA TYR A 22 4.43 5.31 15.84
C TYR A 22 5.06 6.54 15.19
N LEU A 23 5.66 7.44 15.96
CA LEU A 23 6.33 8.64 15.44
C LEU A 23 7.51 8.29 14.53
N ASN A 24 8.34 7.32 14.95
CA ASN A 24 9.45 6.86 14.12
C ASN A 24 8.96 6.25 12.81
N ASN A 25 7.96 5.36 12.88
CA ASN A 25 7.36 4.74 11.69
C ASN A 25 6.73 5.78 10.77
N ALA A 26 6.04 6.79 11.32
CA ALA A 26 5.45 7.87 10.53
C ALA A 26 6.51 8.68 9.79
N SER A 27 7.65 8.94 10.43
CA SER A 27 8.76 9.68 9.82
C SER A 27 9.48 8.90 8.73
N SER A 28 9.69 7.59 8.89
CA SER A 28 10.42 6.75 7.92
C SER A 28 9.52 6.07 6.87
N LEU A 29 8.19 6.16 7.03
CA LEU A 29 7.20 5.46 6.21
C LEU A 29 7.40 5.66 4.71
N PHE A 30 7.63 6.91 4.33
CA PHE A 30 7.73 7.30 2.93
C PHE A 30 9.00 6.74 2.29
N ASP A 31 10.14 6.86 2.98
CA ASP A 31 11.43 6.37 2.49
C ASP A 31 11.42 4.85 2.34
N GLU A 32 10.83 4.13 3.30
CA GLU A 32 10.65 2.68 3.21
C GLU A 32 9.73 2.31 2.03
N CYS A 33 8.58 2.98 1.91
CA CYS A 33 7.65 2.74 0.80
C CYS A 33 8.32 3.01 -0.55
N TYR A 34 9.13 4.05 -0.66
CA TYR A 34 9.87 4.41 -1.87
C TYR A 34 10.91 3.35 -2.21
N GLY A 35 11.73 2.94 -1.23
CA GLY A 35 12.75 1.91 -1.43
C GLY A 35 12.16 0.56 -1.87
N LEU A 36 11.04 0.16 -1.28
CA LEU A 36 10.33 -1.07 -1.65
C LEU A 36 9.70 -0.99 -3.04
N ALA A 37 9.05 0.13 -3.37
CA ALA A 37 8.46 0.32 -4.69
C ALA A 37 9.54 0.33 -5.78
N SER A 38 10.67 1.01 -5.55
CA SER A 38 11.82 1.06 -6.47
C SER A 38 12.44 -0.33 -6.67
N THR A 39 12.60 -1.09 -5.59
CA THR A 39 13.07 -2.48 -5.66
C THR A 39 12.11 -3.36 -6.46
N GLN A 40 10.79 -3.21 -6.26
CA GLN A 40 9.77 -3.96 -7.00
C GLN A 40 9.77 -3.61 -8.49
N HIS A 41 9.97 -2.33 -8.82
CA HIS A 41 10.13 -1.87 -10.19
C HIS A 41 11.37 -2.49 -10.84
N CYS A 42 12.50 -2.54 -10.13
CA CYS A 42 13.72 -3.20 -10.60
C CYS A 42 13.59 -4.72 -10.78
N LYS A 43 12.74 -5.40 -9.99
CA LYS A 43 12.45 -6.82 -10.17
C LYS A 43 11.53 -7.09 -11.37
N ASN A 44 10.58 -6.20 -11.63
CA ASN A 44 9.57 -6.35 -12.68
C ASN A 44 10.03 -5.86 -14.07
N LYS A 45 11.35 -5.74 -14.33
CA LYS A 45 11.92 -5.13 -15.55
C LYS A 45 11.46 -5.74 -16.89
N ASN A 46 10.84 -6.92 -16.90
CA ASN A 46 10.42 -7.65 -18.10
C ASN A 46 8.89 -7.83 -18.24
N ILE A 47 8.07 -7.23 -17.38
CA ILE A 47 6.60 -7.28 -17.49
C ILE A 47 6.05 -5.86 -17.64
N ALA A 48 4.96 -5.69 -18.39
CA ALA A 48 4.30 -4.40 -18.62
C ALA A 48 3.67 -3.77 -17.35
N GLU A 49 3.85 -4.40 -16.18
CA GLU A 49 3.37 -3.95 -14.87
C GLU A 49 4.53 -3.45 -14.01
N CYS A 50 4.59 -2.14 -13.76
CA CYS A 50 5.62 -1.57 -12.90
C CYS A 50 5.37 -1.82 -11.41
N GLY A 51 6.43 -1.72 -10.62
CA GLY A 51 6.35 -1.81 -9.16
C GLY A 51 5.54 -0.66 -8.58
N SER A 52 4.56 -0.98 -7.75
CA SER A 52 3.93 -0.01 -6.85
C SER A 52 3.82 -0.62 -5.46
N LYS A 53 3.78 0.24 -4.44
CA LYS A 53 3.62 -0.18 -3.06
C LYS A 53 2.68 0.77 -2.33
N GLY A 54 1.78 0.20 -1.53
CA GLY A 54 0.92 0.91 -0.60
C GLY A 54 1.35 0.56 0.82
N VAL A 55 1.40 1.56 1.69
CA VAL A 55 1.64 1.32 3.11
C VAL A 55 0.57 2.05 3.91
N VAL A 56 -0.07 1.34 4.82
CA VAL A 56 -1.07 1.87 5.75
C VAL A 56 -0.48 1.86 7.14
N LEU A 57 -0.21 3.04 7.70
CA LEU A 57 0.16 3.18 9.10
C LEU A 57 -1.10 3.19 9.96
N LEU A 58 -1.22 2.25 10.88
CA LEU A 58 -2.36 2.24 11.80
C LEU A 58 -2.24 3.36 12.83
N ASN A 59 -3.37 4.00 13.12
CA ASN A 59 -3.48 4.97 14.20
C ASN A 59 -3.05 4.31 15.53
N GLU A 60 -2.28 5.03 16.34
CA GLU A 60 -1.74 4.57 17.63
C GLU A 60 -2.79 3.90 18.54
N VAL A 61 -4.03 4.40 18.54
CA VAL A 61 -5.11 3.90 19.40
C VAL A 61 -5.84 2.68 18.80
N HIS A 62 -5.66 2.41 17.51
CA HIS A 62 -6.45 1.44 16.74
C HIS A 62 -5.58 0.35 16.08
N GLN A 63 -4.57 -0.14 16.82
CA GLN A 63 -3.60 -1.13 16.33
C GLN A 63 -4.20 -2.52 16.08
N ASP A 64 -5.39 -2.79 16.63
CA ASP A 64 -6.19 -4.01 16.48
C ASP A 64 -7.07 -3.99 15.21
N LYS A 65 -7.28 -2.83 14.59
CA LYS A 65 -8.24 -2.64 13.47
C LYS A 65 -7.58 -2.60 12.09
N ALA A 66 -6.61 -3.49 11.87
CA ALA A 66 -5.82 -3.53 10.64
C ALA A 66 -6.68 -3.79 9.39
N ASP A 67 -7.67 -4.67 9.50
CA ASP A 67 -8.61 -5.04 8.44
C ASP A 67 -9.54 -3.88 8.06
N VAL A 68 -10.03 -3.13 9.04
CA VAL A 68 -10.89 -1.95 8.80
C VAL A 68 -10.07 -0.84 8.14
N ALA A 69 -8.85 -0.59 8.61
CA ALA A 69 -7.95 0.40 8.02
C ALA A 69 -7.59 0.04 6.57
N PHE A 70 -7.35 -1.25 6.30
CA PHE A 70 -7.10 -1.74 4.96
C PHE A 70 -8.29 -1.49 4.02
N ARG A 71 -9.52 -1.83 4.44
CA ARG A 71 -10.73 -1.59 3.62
C ARG A 71 -10.92 -0.10 3.32
N LYS A 72 -10.78 0.76 4.34
CA LYS A 72 -10.86 2.22 4.15
C LYS A 72 -9.81 2.76 3.20
N TYR A 73 -8.60 2.21 3.24
CA TYR A 73 -7.54 2.55 2.30
C TYR A 73 -7.90 2.15 0.87
N ILE A 74 -8.47 0.95 0.67
CA ILE A 74 -8.94 0.51 -0.65
C ILE A 74 -10.07 1.39 -1.17
N ASP A 75 -11.09 1.67 -0.36
CA ASP A 75 -12.22 2.54 -0.76
C ASP A 75 -11.72 3.92 -1.19
N ALA A 76 -10.92 4.57 -0.35
CA ALA A 76 -10.37 5.89 -0.67
C ALA A 76 -9.50 5.87 -1.94
N PHE A 77 -8.78 4.77 -2.19
CA PHE A 77 -7.97 4.62 -3.39
C PHE A 77 -8.82 4.37 -4.64
N LEU A 78 -9.88 3.56 -4.54
CA LEU A 78 -10.84 3.33 -5.62
C LEU A 78 -11.56 4.62 -6.00
N ASP A 79 -11.98 5.43 -5.03
CA ASP A 79 -12.59 6.74 -5.27
C ASP A 79 -11.66 7.63 -6.10
N LEU A 80 -10.37 7.68 -5.75
CA LEU A 80 -9.36 8.44 -6.50
C LEU A 80 -9.15 7.90 -7.93
N MET A 81 -9.25 6.58 -8.14
CA MET A 81 -9.14 5.99 -9.48
C MET A 81 -10.36 6.29 -10.35
N LEU A 82 -11.56 6.23 -9.77
CA LEU A 82 -12.81 6.44 -10.50
C LEU A 82 -13.04 7.91 -10.88
N MET A 83 -12.40 8.85 -10.18
CA MET A 83 -12.45 10.28 -10.50
C MET A 83 -11.69 10.66 -11.78
N LYS A 84 -10.81 9.80 -12.32
CA LYS A 84 -9.98 10.09 -13.49
C LYS A 84 -10.67 9.59 -14.76
N GLU A 85 -11.45 10.45 -15.43
CA GLU A 85 -12.03 10.11 -16.73
C GLU A 85 -10.96 10.12 -17.84
N GLY A 86 -10.84 9.01 -18.59
CA GLY A 86 -10.17 8.99 -19.91
C GLY A 86 -9.04 7.96 -20.06
N ASP A 87 -8.20 7.75 -19.04
CA ASP A 87 -7.06 6.84 -19.13
C ASP A 87 -7.34 5.52 -18.40
N LYS A 88 -7.09 4.40 -19.07
CA LYS A 88 -7.22 3.06 -18.47
C LYS A 88 -6.05 2.80 -17.51
N ASP A 89 -6.13 3.35 -16.31
CA ASP A 89 -5.22 3.02 -15.20
C ASP A 89 -5.54 1.58 -14.74
N ILE A 90 -4.61 0.64 -14.97
CA ILE A 90 -4.75 -0.76 -14.52
C ILE A 90 -3.85 -0.98 -13.31
N LEU A 91 -4.47 -1.21 -12.15
CA LEU A 91 -3.77 -1.52 -10.91
C LEU A 91 -4.10 -2.94 -10.44
N PHE A 92 -3.08 -3.79 -10.36
CA PHE A 92 -3.21 -5.12 -9.78
C PHE A 92 -2.87 -5.09 -8.29
N LEU A 93 -3.87 -5.32 -7.41
CA LEU A 93 -3.66 -5.36 -5.96
C LEU A 93 -3.25 -6.76 -5.50
N GLY A 94 -2.15 -6.83 -4.74
CA GLY A 94 -1.65 -8.04 -4.11
C GLY A 94 -1.46 -7.84 -2.60
N PHE A 95 -1.66 -8.92 -1.84
CA PHE A 95 -1.42 -8.93 -0.40
C PHE A 95 0.08 -9.01 -0.10
N ASP A 96 0.54 -8.19 0.84
CA ASP A 96 1.92 -8.16 1.34
C ASP A 96 1.96 -8.41 2.85
N GLU A 97 3.15 -8.51 3.43
CA GLU A 97 3.36 -8.77 4.86
C GLU A 97 2.49 -7.90 5.78
N GLY A 98 1.97 -8.50 6.86
CA GLY A 98 1.12 -7.81 7.84
C GLY A 98 -0.38 -7.84 7.54
N ILE A 99 -0.81 -8.30 6.36
CA ILE A 99 -2.22 -8.62 6.10
C ILE A 99 -2.46 -10.10 6.44
N GLN A 100 -3.31 -10.36 7.43
CA GLN A 100 -3.71 -11.73 7.78
C GLN A 100 -4.44 -12.34 6.56
N ARG A 101 -4.00 -13.52 6.08
CA ARG A 101 -4.62 -14.28 4.96
C ARG A 101 -6.04 -14.80 5.27
N LYS A 102 -6.94 -13.92 5.73
CA LYS A 102 -8.27 -14.28 6.24
C LYS A 102 -9.44 -13.60 5.52
N LEU A 103 -9.21 -12.90 4.42
CA LEU A 103 -10.28 -12.60 3.46
C LEU A 103 -10.26 -13.65 2.34
N GLN A 104 -10.95 -14.77 2.58
CA GLN A 104 -11.72 -15.37 1.49
C GLN A 104 -13.01 -14.54 1.41
N LEU A 105 -13.21 -13.87 0.28
CA LEU A 105 -14.54 -13.42 -0.14
C LEU A 105 -15.38 -14.65 -0.51
#